data_AF-A0A259RT85-F1
#
_entry.id   AF-A0A259RT85-F1
#
_cell.length_a   1.000
_cell.length_b   1.000
_cell.length_c   1.000
_cell.angle_alpha   90.00
_cell.angle_beta   90.00
_cell.angle_gamma   90.00
#
_symmetry.space_group_name_H-M   'P 1'
#
loop_
_entity.id
_entity.type
_entity.pdbx_description
1 polymer ?
#
loop_
_entity_poly.entity_id
_entity_poly.type
_entity_poly.pdbx_seq_one_letter_code
_entity_poly.pdbx_strand_id
1 'polypeptide(L)'
;MAFLGQARSRTVRRAHKVPLSMRLGQGILAILCLLLGILPTFFIDLFNAVPREILGHGLSQASAHGWLWLTPISEKTASYSAPLVALILFVILVLGLWLVGRGTRRVRLGDAWNYGHASLTPSMQYTGTAFVQPIRQVYGLLFQINDGVETQQDGRRRYFLQVTDRAWGLLYVPIARWVEWSSRQAVRLQSGSIRIYLAWTLAALLLLLWLEV
;
A
#
# COMPACT_ATOMS: atom_id res chain seq x y z
N MET A 1 11.35 8.57 -10.00
CA MET A 1 12.64 7.83 -10.00
C MET A 1 12.62 6.52 -10.79
N ALA A 2 11.48 5.87 -11.03
CA ALA A 2 11.44 4.63 -11.82
C ALA A 2 11.39 4.84 -13.35
N PHE A 3 10.71 5.90 -13.81
CA PHE A 3 10.45 6.16 -15.23
C PHE A 3 11.27 7.33 -15.81
N LEU A 4 12.00 8.05 -14.96
CA LEU A 4 12.80 9.22 -15.32
C LEU A 4 14.24 8.98 -14.86
N GLY A 5 15.20 8.87 -15.79
CA GLY A 5 16.60 8.58 -15.51
C GLY A 5 17.26 7.69 -16.57
N GLN A 6 18.51 7.26 -16.32
CA GLN A 6 19.23 6.30 -17.16
C GLN A 6 19.16 4.89 -16.57
N ALA A 7 19.29 3.87 -17.43
CA ALA A 7 19.33 2.48 -17.00
C ALA A 7 20.58 2.18 -16.15
N ARG A 8 20.38 1.84 -14.86
CA ARG A 8 21.49 1.56 -13.91
C ARG A 8 22.08 0.16 -14.02
N SER A 9 21.35 -0.81 -14.59
CA SER A 9 21.81 -2.18 -14.74
C SER A 9 21.79 -2.64 -16.20
N ARG A 10 22.64 -3.63 -16.52
CA ARG A 10 22.67 -4.25 -17.86
C ARG A 10 21.32 -4.88 -18.22
N THR A 11 20.63 -5.45 -17.24
CA THR A 11 19.30 -6.06 -17.41
C THR A 11 18.26 -5.03 -17.82
N VAL A 12 18.20 -3.87 -17.13
CA VAL A 12 17.23 -2.80 -17.47
C VAL A 12 17.54 -2.19 -18.83
N ARG A 13 18.83 -2.05 -19.19
CA ARG A 13 19.23 -1.53 -20.50
C ARG A 13 18.84 -2.46 -21.66
N ARG A 14 18.70 -3.76 -21.39
CA ARG A 14 18.25 -4.78 -22.35
C ARG A 14 16.78 -5.17 -22.15
N ALA A 15 16.01 -4.39 -21.39
CA ALA A 15 14.60 -4.69 -21.18
C ALA A 15 13.84 -4.55 -22.50
N HIS A 16 13.02 -5.55 -22.81
CA HIS A 16 12.20 -5.57 -24.02
C HIS A 16 10.82 -4.98 -23.74
N LYS A 17 10.12 -4.57 -24.80
CA LYS A 17 8.74 -4.11 -24.68
C LYS A 17 7.85 -5.26 -24.19
N VAL A 18 6.96 -4.95 -23.25
CA VAL A 18 5.98 -5.90 -22.69
C VAL A 18 5.10 -6.50 -23.80
N PRO A 19 4.80 -7.81 -23.81
CA PRO A 19 3.95 -8.44 -24.82
C PRO A 19 2.52 -7.87 -24.82
N LEU A 20 1.81 -8.00 -25.94
CA LEU A 20 0.46 -7.44 -26.11
C LEU A 20 -0.53 -7.98 -25.08
N SER A 21 -0.48 -9.28 -24.77
CA SER A 21 -1.36 -9.94 -23.80
C SER A 21 -1.31 -9.27 -22.42
N MET A 22 -0.11 -8.96 -21.93
CA MET A 22 0.07 -8.28 -20.64
C MET A 22 -0.38 -6.82 -20.69
N ARG A 23 -0.19 -6.12 -21.82
CA ARG A 23 -0.72 -4.76 -22.01
C ARG A 23 -2.24 -4.72 -22.05
N LEU A 24 -2.88 -5.73 -22.65
CA LEU A 24 -4.34 -5.85 -22.65
C LEU A 24 -4.86 -6.02 -21.22
N GLY A 25 -4.23 -6.87 -20.41
CA GLY A 25 -4.58 -7.01 -18.99
C GLY A 25 -4.47 -5.69 -18.22
N GLN A 26 -3.37 -4.95 -18.40
CA GLN A 26 -3.20 -3.62 -17.81
C GLN A 26 -4.21 -2.60 -18.33
N GLY A 27 -4.53 -2.65 -19.63
CA GLY A 27 -5.50 -1.78 -20.27
C GLY A 27 -6.93 -2.01 -19.77
N ILE A 28 -7.36 -3.26 -19.61
CA ILE A 28 -8.65 -3.62 -19.02
C ILE A 28 -8.73 -3.08 -17.59
N LEU A 29 -7.69 -3.28 -16.79
CA LEU A 29 -7.67 -2.78 -15.41
C LEU A 29 -7.74 -1.25 -15.36
N ALA A 30 -7.00 -0.56 -16.24
CA ALA A 30 -7.06 0.89 -16.35
C ALA A 30 -8.46 1.39 -16.73
N ILE A 31 -9.12 0.74 -17.69
CA ILE A 31 -10.50 1.05 -18.10
C ILE A 31 -11.45 0.85 -16.92
N LEU A 32 -11.34 -0.26 -16.18
CA LEU A 32 -12.15 -0.52 -15.00
C LEU A 32 -11.95 0.56 -13.92
N CYS A 33 -10.71 0.99 -13.66
CA CYS A 33 -10.44 2.09 -12.74
C CYS A 33 -11.10 3.41 -13.19
N LEU A 34 -11.06 3.72 -14.49
CA LEU A 34 -11.72 4.90 -15.05
C LEU A 34 -13.24 4.81 -14.93
N LEU A 35 -13.83 3.65 -15.24
CA LEU A 35 -15.27 3.43 -15.12
C LEU A 35 -15.74 3.57 -13.67
N LEU A 36 -15.02 2.95 -12.72
CA LEU A 36 -15.30 3.07 -11.29
C LEU A 36 -15.15 4.52 -10.80
N GLY A 37 -14.15 5.24 -11.29
CA GLY A 37 -13.89 6.62 -10.90
C GLY A 37 -14.86 7.64 -11.51
N ILE A 38 -15.30 7.44 -12.75
CA ILE A 38 -16.22 8.35 -13.46
C ILE A 38 -17.67 8.06 -13.11
N LEU A 39 -18.05 6.79 -12.96
CA LEU A 39 -19.42 6.34 -12.63
C LEU A 39 -19.52 5.69 -11.25
N PRO A 40 -19.07 6.32 -10.16
CA PRO A 40 -19.11 5.70 -8.84
C PRO A 40 -20.55 5.40 -8.39
N THR A 41 -21.52 6.26 -8.74
CA THR A 41 -22.96 6.08 -8.43
C THR A 41 -23.51 4.75 -8.94
N PHE A 42 -23.24 4.40 -10.20
CA PHE A 42 -23.71 3.15 -10.81
C PHE A 42 -23.21 1.91 -10.05
N PHE A 43 -21.91 1.90 -9.70
CA PHE A 43 -21.33 0.78 -8.97
C PHE A 43 -21.78 0.76 -7.51
N ILE A 44 -21.93 1.92 -6.86
CA ILE A 44 -22.48 2.02 -5.50
C ILE A 44 -23.88 1.43 -5.47
N ASP A 45 -24.74 1.79 -6.42
CA ASP A 45 -26.12 1.27 -6.49
C ASP A 45 -26.17 -0.23 -6.77
N LEU A 46 -25.28 -0.75 -7.63
CA LEU A 46 -25.15 -2.19 -7.87
C LEU A 46 -24.76 -2.94 -6.60
N PHE A 47 -23.80 -2.41 -5.83
CA PHE A 47 -23.39 -3.00 -4.56
C PHE A 47 -24.40 -2.78 -3.43
N ASN A 48 -25.29 -1.79 -3.56
CA ASN A 48 -26.28 -1.42 -2.54
C ASN A 48 -27.31 -2.53 -2.29
N ALA A 49 -27.48 -3.48 -3.21
CA ALA A 49 -28.35 -4.64 -3.02
C ALA A 49 -27.93 -5.50 -1.81
N VAL A 50 -26.62 -5.71 -1.62
CA VAL A 50 -26.10 -6.59 -0.56
C VAL A 50 -26.29 -5.99 0.85
N PRO A 51 -25.93 -4.72 1.12
CA PRO A 51 -26.23 -4.08 2.40
C PRO A 51 -27.73 -3.98 2.68
N ARG A 52 -28.58 -3.76 1.68
CA ARG A 52 -30.04 -3.71 1.88
C ARG A 52 -30.59 -5.05 2.38
N GLU A 53 -30.12 -6.16 1.83
CA GLU A 53 -30.56 -7.49 2.25
C GLU A 53 -30.04 -7.87 3.65
N ILE A 54 -28.82 -7.46 4.00
CA ILE A 54 -28.20 -7.86 5.28
C ILE A 54 -28.56 -6.91 6.43
N LEU A 55 -28.59 -5.59 6.18
CA LEU A 55 -28.68 -4.54 7.21
C LEU A 55 -30.06 -3.85 7.22
N GLY A 56 -30.94 -4.13 6.26
CA GLY A 56 -32.26 -3.49 6.14
C GLY A 56 -32.24 -2.03 5.67
N HIS A 57 -31.06 -1.41 5.59
CA HIS A 57 -30.84 -0.05 5.10
C HIS A 57 -29.68 -0.02 4.10
N GLY A 58 -29.88 0.67 2.98
CA GLY A 58 -28.86 0.87 1.95
C GLY A 58 -28.23 2.27 1.99
N LEU A 59 -27.18 2.47 1.20
CA LEU A 59 -26.51 3.76 0.95
C LEU A 59 -27.35 4.65 0.01
N SER A 60 -28.66 4.80 0.27
CA SER A 60 -29.62 5.49 -0.62
C SER A 60 -29.39 7.01 -0.72
N GLN A 61 -28.73 7.62 0.26
CA GLN A 61 -28.44 9.06 0.26
C GLN A 61 -27.34 9.46 -0.74
N ALA A 62 -26.46 8.52 -1.13
CA ALA A 62 -25.33 8.81 -2.02
C ALA A 62 -25.74 9.03 -3.50
N SER A 63 -26.91 8.53 -3.91
CA SER A 63 -27.44 8.56 -5.30
C SER A 63 -28.70 9.44 -5.44
N ALA A 64 -29.11 10.12 -4.36
CA ALA A 64 -30.43 10.77 -4.27
C ALA A 64 -30.70 11.88 -5.32
N HIS A 65 -29.65 12.46 -5.92
CA HIS A 65 -29.75 13.50 -6.96
C HIS A 65 -29.26 13.05 -8.36
N GLY A 66 -29.17 11.73 -8.60
CA GLY A 66 -28.89 11.13 -9.91
C GLY A 66 -27.41 10.79 -10.15
N TRP A 67 -27.12 10.16 -11.30
CA TRP A 67 -25.81 9.54 -11.60
C TRP A 67 -24.62 10.50 -11.53
N LEU A 68 -24.87 11.80 -11.68
CA LEU A 68 -23.86 12.84 -11.82
C LEU A 68 -23.37 13.41 -10.48
N TRP A 69 -24.13 13.23 -9.41
CA TRP A 69 -23.90 13.88 -8.12
C TRP A 69 -23.68 12.84 -7.02
N LEU A 70 -22.49 12.83 -6.43
CA LEU A 70 -22.26 12.11 -5.17
C LEU A 70 -22.57 13.07 -4.02
N THR A 71 -23.55 12.70 -3.21
CA THR A 71 -23.87 13.37 -1.94
C THR A 71 -23.50 12.40 -0.80
N PRO A 72 -22.22 12.31 -0.41
CA PRO A 72 -21.77 11.25 0.48
C PRO A 72 -22.37 11.34 1.90
N ILE A 73 -22.85 12.51 2.35
CA ILE A 73 -23.34 12.69 3.74
C ILE A 73 -24.44 13.76 3.86
N SER A 74 -24.35 14.90 3.15
CA SER A 74 -25.37 15.96 3.14
C SER A 74 -25.07 16.98 2.03
N GLU A 75 -26.11 17.50 1.36
CA GLU A 75 -26.01 18.54 0.32
C GLU A 75 -25.23 19.79 0.77
N LYS A 76 -25.16 20.05 2.09
CA LYS A 76 -24.52 21.23 2.67
C LYS A 76 -23.03 21.07 2.97
N THR A 77 -22.47 19.85 2.93
CA THR A 77 -21.09 19.60 3.41
C THR A 77 -20.10 19.34 2.27
N ALA A 78 -20.48 18.54 1.27
CA ALA A 78 -19.69 18.36 0.06
C ALA A 78 -20.53 17.66 -1.01
N SER A 79 -20.82 18.36 -2.11
CA SER A 79 -21.40 17.77 -3.31
C SER A 79 -20.35 17.83 -4.40
N TYR A 80 -19.92 16.68 -4.91
CA TYR A 80 -18.92 16.63 -5.98
C TYR A 80 -19.37 15.68 -7.08
N SER A 81 -19.28 16.15 -8.32
CA SER A 81 -19.66 15.39 -9.50
C SER A 81 -18.42 14.70 -10.07
N ALA A 82 -18.25 13.41 -9.75
CA ALA A 82 -17.13 12.58 -10.21
C ALA A 82 -16.84 12.68 -11.74
N PRO A 83 -17.85 12.76 -12.63
CA PRO A 83 -17.63 13.01 -14.06
C PRO A 83 -17.02 14.39 -14.37
N LEU A 84 -17.40 15.42 -13.61
CA LEU A 84 -16.95 16.79 -13.83
C LEU A 84 -15.48 16.96 -13.42
N VAL A 85 -15.06 16.30 -12.33
CA VAL A 85 -13.65 16.16 -11.93
C VAL A 85 -12.82 15.57 -13.04
N ALA A 86 -13.29 14.44 -13.57
CA ALA A 86 -12.59 13.70 -14.61
C ALA A 86 -12.48 14.57 -15.86
N LEU A 87 -13.55 15.29 -16.22
CA LEU A 87 -13.55 16.25 -17.32
C LEU A 87 -12.55 17.38 -17.08
N ILE A 88 -12.54 18.01 -15.89
CA ILE A 88 -11.58 19.08 -15.56
C ILE A 88 -10.15 18.58 -15.64
N LEU A 89 -9.84 17.42 -15.03
CA LEU A 89 -8.51 16.82 -15.07
C LEU A 89 -8.10 16.48 -16.51
N PHE A 90 -9.03 15.97 -17.32
CA PHE A 90 -8.80 15.69 -18.73
C PHE A 90 -8.51 16.96 -19.53
N VAL A 91 -9.29 18.03 -19.32
CA VAL A 91 -9.07 19.34 -19.95
C VAL A 91 -7.72 19.92 -19.54
N ILE A 92 -7.37 19.88 -18.26
CA ILE A 92 -6.06 20.35 -17.76
C ILE A 92 -4.92 19.54 -18.40
N LEU A 93 -5.06 18.22 -18.50
CA LEU A 93 -4.07 17.35 -19.14
C LEU A 93 -3.90 17.73 -20.63
N VAL A 94 -5.00 17.81 -21.39
CA VAL A 94 -4.97 18.15 -22.82
C VAL A 94 -4.40 19.55 -23.03
N LEU A 95 -4.84 20.53 -22.24
CA LEU A 95 -4.33 21.89 -22.30
C LEU A 95 -2.85 21.94 -21.95
N GLY A 96 -2.40 21.22 -20.93
CA GLY A 96 -0.99 21.08 -20.57
C GLY A 96 -0.15 20.52 -21.71
N LEU A 97 -0.59 19.41 -22.31
CA LEU A 97 0.09 18.81 -23.47
C LEU A 97 0.13 19.75 -24.68
N TRP A 98 -0.97 20.46 -24.94
CA TRP A 98 -1.08 21.42 -26.03
C TRP A 98 -0.19 22.65 -25.81
N LEU A 99 -0.12 23.17 -24.59
CA LEU A 99 0.77 24.27 -24.21
C LEU A 99 2.24 23.87 -24.31
N VAL A 100 2.60 22.66 -23.87
CA VAL A 100 3.94 22.10 -24.07
C VAL A 100 4.26 22.01 -25.56
N GLY A 101 3.32 21.54 -26.39
CA GLY A 101 3.49 21.45 -27.83
C GLY A 101 3.67 22.80 -28.54
N ARG A 102 3.16 23.90 -27.98
CA ARG A 102 3.32 25.26 -28.53
C ARG A 102 4.56 26.01 -28.02
N GLY A 103 5.04 25.68 -26.82
CA GLY A 103 6.08 26.42 -26.12
C GLY A 103 7.50 25.87 -26.25
N THR A 104 7.71 24.71 -26.87
CA THR A 104 9.05 24.15 -27.05
C THR A 104 9.80 24.88 -28.17
N ARG A 105 10.26 26.09 -27.86
CA ARG A 105 11.45 26.71 -28.45
C ARG A 105 12.49 25.60 -28.62
N ARG A 106 12.91 25.30 -29.87
CA ARG A 106 13.79 24.17 -30.26
C ARG A 106 14.56 23.59 -29.07
N VAL A 107 13.98 22.58 -28.42
CA VAL A 107 14.61 21.94 -27.26
C VAL A 107 15.82 21.21 -27.83
N ARG A 108 17.00 21.80 -27.66
CA ARG A 108 18.25 21.12 -27.97
C ARG A 108 18.43 20.06 -26.90
N LEU A 109 18.28 18.81 -27.32
CA LEU A 109 18.76 17.66 -26.55
C LEU A 109 20.28 17.83 -26.42
N GLY A 110 20.72 18.18 -25.22
CA GLY A 110 22.13 18.29 -24.86
C GLY A 110 22.41 17.46 -23.62
N ASP A 111 23.68 17.37 -23.25
CA ASP A 111 24.07 16.69 -22.03
C ASP A 111 23.43 17.36 -20.82
N ALA A 112 22.95 16.53 -19.88
CA ALA A 112 22.40 17.03 -18.65
C ALA A 112 23.49 17.75 -17.83
N TRP A 113 23.10 18.82 -17.14
CA TRP A 113 24.01 19.59 -16.31
C TRP A 113 24.68 18.70 -15.27
N ASN A 114 26.01 18.62 -15.33
CA ASN A 114 26.81 17.64 -14.61
C ASN A 114 27.76 18.31 -13.60
N TYR A 115 27.52 19.57 -13.24
CA TYR A 115 28.35 20.34 -12.30
C TYR A 115 29.86 20.32 -12.62
N GLY A 116 30.23 20.18 -13.90
CA GLY A 116 31.63 20.13 -14.35
C GLY A 116 32.24 18.74 -14.44
N HIS A 117 31.47 17.66 -14.22
CA HIS A 117 31.94 16.30 -14.46
C HIS A 117 31.98 15.96 -15.95
N ALA A 118 32.98 15.20 -16.42
CA ALA A 118 33.11 14.86 -17.84
C ALA A 118 31.95 14.00 -18.39
N SER A 119 31.34 13.14 -17.57
CA SER A 119 30.16 12.36 -17.96
C SER A 119 29.31 11.98 -16.74
N LEU A 120 27.99 11.98 -16.93
CA LEU A 120 27.04 11.48 -15.93
C LEU A 120 26.99 9.97 -15.99
N THR A 121 27.30 9.33 -14.87
CA THR A 121 27.15 7.88 -14.73
C THR A 121 25.79 7.54 -14.12
N PRO A 122 25.16 6.40 -14.47
CA PRO A 122 23.90 5.99 -13.85
C PRO A 122 23.97 5.84 -12.32
N SER A 123 25.17 5.63 -11.76
CA SER A 123 25.41 5.60 -10.31
C SER A 123 25.13 6.92 -9.61
N MET A 124 25.33 8.06 -10.30
CA MET A 124 25.14 9.41 -9.74
C MET A 124 23.68 9.84 -9.60
N GLN A 125 22.74 9.08 -10.16
CA GLN A 125 21.31 9.40 -10.08
C GLN A 125 20.73 9.10 -8.71
N TYR A 126 19.84 9.98 -8.27
CA TYR A 126 19.11 9.82 -7.02
C TYR A 126 18.24 8.57 -7.06
N THR A 127 18.34 7.74 -6.02
CA THR A 127 17.54 6.53 -5.89
C THR A 127 16.28 6.79 -5.07
N GLY A 128 15.28 5.91 -5.20
CA GLY A 128 14.13 5.92 -4.28
C GLY A 128 14.56 5.76 -2.81
N THR A 129 15.62 5.01 -2.54
CA THR A 129 16.17 4.85 -1.19
C THR A 129 16.74 6.16 -0.63
N ALA A 130 17.45 6.94 -1.44
CA ALA A 130 17.96 8.25 -1.06
C ALA A 130 16.81 9.25 -0.87
N PHE A 131 15.77 9.21 -1.72
CA PHE A 131 14.60 10.09 -1.59
C PHE A 131 13.87 9.91 -0.26
N VAL A 132 13.79 8.66 0.21
CA VAL A 132 13.10 8.32 1.46
C VAL A 132 14.03 8.42 2.68
N GLN A 133 15.33 8.69 2.52
CA GLN A 133 16.27 8.76 3.63
C GLN A 133 15.84 9.71 4.76
N PRO A 134 15.39 10.96 4.51
CA PRO A 134 15.01 11.87 5.58
C PRO A 134 13.77 11.38 6.34
N ILE A 135 12.78 10.87 5.60
CA ILE A 135 11.56 10.28 6.19
C ILE A 135 11.94 9.12 7.11
N ARG A 136 12.87 8.27 6.66
CA ARG A 136 13.36 7.13 7.44
C ARG A 136 14.04 7.57 8.74
N GLN A 137 14.81 8.65 8.72
CA GLN A 137 15.45 9.19 9.92
C GLN A 137 14.41 9.70 10.92
N VAL A 138 13.36 10.39 10.45
CA VAL A 138 12.25 10.85 11.31
C VAL A 138 11.53 9.67 11.97
N TYR A 139 11.28 8.59 11.22
CA TYR A 139 10.63 7.39 11.75
C TYR A 139 11.61 6.35 12.35
N GLY A 140 12.86 6.74 12.61
CA GLY A 140 13.88 5.85 13.20
C GLY A 140 13.58 5.39 14.63
N LEU A 141 12.60 6.01 15.30
CA LEU A 141 12.10 5.54 16.59
C LEU A 141 11.20 4.30 16.46
N LEU A 142 10.41 4.20 15.39
CA LEU A 142 9.49 3.08 15.15
C LEU A 142 10.20 1.92 14.46
N PHE A 143 11.12 2.24 13.55
CA PHE A 143 11.84 1.23 12.78
C PHE A 143 13.28 1.07 13.27
N GLN A 144 13.80 -0.15 13.19
CA GLN A 144 15.22 -0.43 13.32
C GLN A 144 15.81 -0.42 11.91
N ILE A 145 16.66 0.58 11.67
CA ILE A 145 17.26 0.87 10.36
C ILE A 145 18.74 0.49 10.45
N ASN A 146 19.13 -0.50 9.66
CA ASN A 146 20.53 -0.88 9.48
C ASN A 146 20.91 -0.59 8.03
N ASP A 147 21.73 0.42 7.81
CA ASP A 147 22.27 0.73 6.49
C ASP A 147 23.78 0.94 6.52
N GLY A 148 24.42 0.67 5.39
CA GLY A 148 25.86 0.72 5.29
C GLY A 148 26.36 0.41 3.89
N VAL A 149 27.67 0.50 3.73
CA VAL A 149 28.36 0.19 2.48
C VAL A 149 29.34 -0.94 2.75
N GLU A 150 29.08 -2.09 2.14
CA GLU A 150 30.00 -3.22 2.15
C GLU A 150 30.91 -3.15 0.94
N THR A 151 32.19 -3.44 1.14
CA THR A 151 33.14 -3.60 0.03
C THR A 151 33.27 -5.09 -0.26
N GLN A 152 32.85 -5.52 -1.44
CA GLN A 152 33.07 -6.88 -1.92
C GLN A 152 34.55 -7.13 -2.17
N GLN A 153 34.93 -8.42 -2.17
CA GLN A 153 36.29 -8.88 -2.46
C GLN A 153 36.79 -8.35 -3.82
N ASP A 154 35.90 -8.18 -4.80
CA ASP A 154 36.20 -7.58 -6.11
C ASP A 154 36.41 -6.04 -6.08
N GLY A 155 36.49 -5.42 -4.90
CA GLY A 155 36.62 -3.97 -4.73
C GLY A 155 35.34 -3.17 -4.99
N ARG A 156 34.24 -3.84 -5.35
CA ARG A 156 32.94 -3.20 -5.60
C ARG A 156 32.27 -2.80 -4.28
N ARG A 157 31.78 -1.56 -4.19
CA ARG A 157 30.98 -1.08 -3.05
C ARG A 157 29.50 -1.38 -3.27
N ARG A 158 28.88 -2.08 -2.32
CA ARG A 158 27.45 -2.38 -2.31
C ARG A 158 26.80 -1.67 -1.12
N TYR A 159 25.86 -0.78 -1.41
CA TYR A 159 24.98 -0.24 -0.38
C TYR A 159 23.95 -1.29 0.01
N PHE A 160 23.80 -1.53 1.32
CA PHE A 160 22.74 -2.36 1.87
C PHE A 160 21.85 -1.52 2.78
N LEU A 161 20.58 -1.92 2.85
CA LEU A 161 19.58 -1.25 3.65
C LEU A 161 18.59 -2.30 4.12
N GLN A 162 18.53 -2.49 5.43
CA GLN A 162 17.60 -3.37 6.10
C GLN A 162 16.75 -2.54 7.05
N VAL A 163 15.43 -2.57 6.84
CA VAL A 163 14.46 -1.92 7.72
C VAL A 163 13.67 -3.03 8.38
N THR A 164 13.66 -3.02 9.70
CA THR A 164 12.91 -3.96 10.53
C THR A 164 12.00 -3.19 11.48
N ASP A 165 10.88 -3.78 11.84
CA ASP A 165 9.94 -3.17 12.77
C ASP A 165 10.38 -3.46 14.22
N ARG A 166 10.53 -2.42 15.04
CA ARG A 166 10.84 -2.60 16.47
C ARG A 166 9.64 -3.20 17.23
N ALA A 167 8.41 -2.89 16.80
CA ALA A 167 7.20 -3.43 17.39
C ALA A 167 7.13 -4.96 17.27
N TRP A 168 7.72 -5.54 16.20
CA TRP A 168 7.80 -6.98 16.06
C TRP A 168 8.59 -7.62 17.22
N GLY A 169 9.78 -7.10 17.49
CA GLY A 169 10.62 -7.58 18.60
C GLY A 169 10.02 -7.30 19.98
N LEU A 170 9.34 -6.16 20.14
CA LEU A 170 8.82 -5.69 21.44
C LEU A 170 7.43 -6.24 21.79
N LEU A 171 6.57 -6.52 20.81
CA LEU A 171 5.19 -6.97 21.04
C LEU A 171 4.97 -8.40 20.55
N TYR A 172 5.27 -8.68 19.27
CA TYR A 172 4.95 -9.98 18.69
C TYR A 172 5.78 -11.11 19.28
N VAL A 173 7.10 -10.93 19.41
CA VAL A 173 7.99 -11.94 19.99
C VAL A 173 7.61 -12.32 21.44
N PRO A 174 7.37 -11.37 22.38
CA PRO A 174 6.95 -11.75 23.72
C PRO A 174 5.56 -12.41 23.72
N ILE A 175 4.58 -11.91 22.97
CA ILE A 175 3.25 -12.53 22.89
C ILE A 175 3.37 -13.98 22.39
N ALA A 176 4.14 -14.23 21.34
CA ALA A 176 4.37 -15.58 20.84
C ALA A 176 5.00 -16.48 21.92
N ARG A 177 5.98 -15.98 22.66
CA ARG A 177 6.60 -16.71 23.78
C ARG A 177 5.60 -17.01 24.91
N TRP A 178 4.71 -16.07 25.22
CA TRP A 178 3.65 -16.26 26.21
C TRP A 178 2.66 -17.34 25.75
N VAL A 179 2.22 -17.30 24.50
CA VAL A 179 1.32 -18.32 23.93
C VAL A 179 1.98 -19.70 23.95
N GLU A 180 3.25 -19.81 23.54
CA GLU A 180 3.99 -21.07 23.62
C GLU A 180 4.16 -21.56 25.06
N TRP A 181 4.46 -20.65 25.98
CA TRP A 181 4.58 -20.99 27.40
C TRP A 181 3.26 -21.53 27.95
N SER A 182 2.14 -20.85 27.69
CA SER A 182 0.80 -21.29 28.10
C SER A 182 0.43 -22.64 27.48
N SER A 183 0.75 -22.85 26.20
CA SER A 183 0.56 -24.14 25.53
C SER A 183 1.34 -25.26 26.23
N ARG A 184 2.62 -25.02 26.57
CA ARG A 184 3.43 -25.98 27.33
C ARG A 184 2.88 -26.25 28.73
N GLN A 185 2.26 -25.28 29.40
CA GLN A 185 1.61 -25.50 30.69
C GLN A 185 0.32 -26.31 30.55
N ALA A 186 -0.52 -26.03 29.55
CA ALA A 186 -1.73 -26.78 29.27
C ALA A 186 -1.43 -28.27 29.02
N VAL A 187 -0.37 -28.55 28.25
CA VAL A 187 0.11 -29.94 28.01
C VAL A 187 0.57 -30.60 29.30
N ARG A 188 1.21 -29.88 30.24
CA ARG A 188 1.59 -30.44 31.55
C ARG A 188 0.39 -30.71 32.45
N LEU A 189 -0.64 -29.86 32.42
CA LEU A 189 -1.88 -30.10 33.16
C LEU A 189 -2.58 -31.37 32.67
N GLN A 190 -2.42 -31.71 31.39
CA GLN A 190 -2.91 -32.94 30.78
C GLN A 190 -2.03 -34.17 31.08
N SER A 191 -1.48 -34.26 32.29
CA SER A 191 -0.51 -35.29 32.74
C SER A 191 -1.08 -36.70 32.95
N GLY A 192 -2.19 -37.05 32.31
CA GLY A 192 -2.74 -38.42 32.30
C GLY A 192 -3.26 -38.96 33.64
N SER A 193 -3.22 -38.17 34.71
CA SER A 193 -3.75 -38.55 36.03
C SER A 193 -5.24 -38.29 36.12
N ILE A 194 -6.02 -39.36 36.27
CA ILE A 194 -7.49 -39.34 36.42
C ILE A 194 -7.94 -38.39 37.56
N ARG A 195 -7.15 -38.27 38.64
CA ARG A 195 -7.46 -37.40 39.79
C ARG A 195 -7.51 -35.92 39.41
N ILE A 196 -6.67 -35.47 38.47
CA ILE A 196 -6.63 -34.07 38.04
C ILE A 196 -7.88 -33.74 37.23
N TYR A 197 -8.35 -34.66 36.38
CA TYR A 197 -9.59 -34.49 35.61
C TYR A 197 -10.83 -34.41 36.52
N LEU A 198 -10.90 -35.25 37.56
CA LEU A 198 -11.97 -35.21 38.56
C LEU A 198 -11.97 -33.89 39.35
N ALA A 199 -10.79 -33.36 39.70
CA ALA A 199 -10.68 -32.08 40.37
C ALA A 199 -11.17 -30.92 39.48
N TRP A 200 -10.79 -30.89 38.20
CA TRP A 200 -11.25 -29.86 37.26
C TRP A 200 -12.75 -29.91 37.00
N THR A 201 -13.33 -31.12 36.87
CA THR A 201 -14.78 -31.27 36.69
C THR A 201 -15.56 -30.84 37.92
N LEU A 202 -15.13 -31.21 39.14
CA LEU A 202 -15.74 -30.70 40.38
C LEU A 202 -15.63 -29.18 40.48
N ALA A 203 -14.46 -28.60 40.19
CA ALA A 203 -14.25 -27.15 40.23
C ALA A 203 -15.12 -26.41 39.21
N ALA A 204 -15.26 -26.93 37.98
CA ALA A 204 -16.16 -26.38 36.97
C ALA A 204 -17.63 -26.43 37.41
N LEU A 205 -18.06 -27.52 38.04
CA LEU A 205 -19.43 -27.66 38.58
C LEU A 205 -19.69 -26.65 39.72
N LEU A 206 -18.74 -26.47 40.63
CA LEU A 206 -18.86 -25.48 41.71
C LEU A 206 -18.91 -24.05 41.18
N LEU A 207 -18.10 -23.74 40.16
CA LEU A 207 -18.12 -22.43 39.49
C LEU A 207 -19.45 -22.16 38.80
N LEU A 208 -20.00 -23.18 38.12
CA LEU A 208 -21.29 -23.07 37.45
C LEU A 208 -22.42 -22.89 38.46
N LEU A 209 -22.40 -23.64 39.56
CA LEU A 209 -23.33 -23.45 40.67
C LEU A 209 -23.22 -22.05 41.28
N TRP A 210 -22.01 -21.52 41.49
CA TRP A 210 -21.84 -20.16 41.96
C TRP A 210 -22.47 -19.16 40.99
N LEU A 211 -22.24 -19.32 39.68
CA LEU A 211 -22.76 -18.37 38.69
C LEU A 211 -24.29 -18.41 38.58
N GLU A 212 -24.91 -19.56 38.90
CA GLU A 212 -26.36 -19.74 38.94
C GLU A 212 -27.02 -19.31 40.26
N VAL A 213 -26.24 -18.93 41.27
CA VAL A 213 -26.69 -18.42 42.58
C VAL A 213 -26.46 -16.91 42.68
#